data_AF-A0AAJ0EN59-F1
#
_entry.id   AF-A0AAJ0EN59-F1
#
_cell.length_a   1.000
_cell.length_b   1.000
_cell.length_c   1.000
_cell.angle_alpha   90.00
_cell.angle_beta   90.00
_cell.angle_gamma   90.00
#
_symmetry.space_group_name_H-M   'P 1'
#
loop_
_entity.id
_entity.type
_entity.pdbx_description
1 polymer ?
#
loop_
_entity_poly.entity_id
_entity_poly.type
_entity_poly.pdbx_seq_one_letter_code
_entity_poly.pdbx_strand_id
1 'polypeptide(L)'
;MIDSLRTPPSAYSRHIRYGVLEFNPLLDSSSISAEGWTEIAQTIRENYRLFDGFVVLHGTDSLSYTASALSFMLSDLGKPVILTGSQASIFALQSDAVDNLLGSLIIAGTFVIPEVGLFFHHKLFRGNRTSKVSSAAFEAFASPNCEPLAKVNGLGIDVNWPIVLRPTRIAELQVTKHLDTAHVACLRVFPGIRPEMLDSVLRVPDLRGLILETFGMGNAPSGIDGSLTKVIKAAVDRGVIVVNVSQCMSGFVSPVYGPGTELGRAGVIFGLDLTAEAALTKLSYLLAIPSLSTAQVSARMSQSLRGEMTEMALPVFSHPSGSLDSVVARLTASESAFTVLGYAIRNGDVRTVKEILDNDAQHELLKAADYAGNTTVHLAAVGPNIEILREVLTRGASVHSRNLANNTPLYLAEKMGKEKCVQLLKETGAHLWQEEEAILDSVHASASGGVQK
;
A
#
# COMPACT_ATOMS: atom_id res chain seq x y z
N MET A 1 -14.96 11.08 -23.02
CA MET A 1 -14.76 11.39 -21.60
C MET A 1 -15.76 10.57 -20.82
N ILE A 2 -15.37 9.95 -19.70
CA ILE A 2 -16.32 9.32 -18.77
C ILE A 2 -17.14 10.45 -18.15
N ASP A 3 -18.45 10.26 -18.02
CA ASP A 3 -19.31 11.21 -17.32
C ASP A 3 -18.80 11.41 -15.89
N SER A 4 -18.55 12.67 -15.52
CA SER A 4 -17.92 13.01 -14.26
C SER A 4 -18.86 13.78 -13.34
N LEU A 5 -18.87 13.39 -12.08
CA LEU A 5 -19.52 14.11 -10.99
C LEU A 5 -18.49 14.98 -10.26
N ARG A 6 -18.97 15.96 -9.51
CA ARG A 6 -18.12 16.89 -8.74
C ARG A 6 -18.68 17.07 -7.35
N THR A 7 -17.84 16.90 -6.33
CA THR A 7 -18.21 17.21 -4.94
C THR A 7 -18.34 18.72 -4.72
N PRO A 8 -19.06 19.17 -3.67
CA PRO A 8 -18.86 20.50 -3.11
C PRO A 8 -17.38 20.75 -2.75
N PRO A 9 -16.96 22.01 -2.55
CA PRO A 9 -15.61 22.31 -2.06
C PRO A 9 -15.35 21.60 -0.74
N SER A 10 -14.22 20.90 -0.63
CA SER A 10 -13.77 20.32 0.63
C SER A 10 -13.18 21.39 1.55
N ALA A 11 -12.93 21.02 2.81
CA ALA A 11 -12.18 21.85 3.76
C ALA A 11 -10.76 22.21 3.28
N TYR A 12 -10.26 21.52 2.24
CA TYR A 12 -8.96 21.75 1.61
C TYR A 12 -9.06 22.68 0.38
N SER A 13 -10.17 23.39 0.22
CA SER A 13 -10.44 24.32 -0.88
C SER A 13 -10.30 23.68 -2.28
N ARG A 14 -10.52 22.37 -2.38
CA ARG A 14 -10.49 21.60 -3.63
C ARG A 14 -11.83 20.94 -3.88
N HIS A 15 -12.14 20.70 -5.15
CA HIS A 15 -13.25 19.85 -5.54
C HIS A 15 -12.72 18.50 -5.99
N ILE A 16 -13.40 17.43 -5.62
CA ILE A 16 -13.12 16.11 -6.16
C ILE A 16 -14.03 15.91 -7.37
N ARG A 17 -13.43 15.78 -8.55
CA ARG A 17 -14.11 15.30 -9.75
C ARG A 17 -13.87 13.79 -9.84
N TYR A 18 -14.94 13.02 -10.01
CA TYR A 18 -14.85 11.56 -10.09
C TYR A 18 -15.77 11.02 -11.18
N GLY A 19 -15.33 9.95 -11.85
CA GLY A 19 -16.17 9.15 -12.74
C GLY A 19 -16.59 7.87 -12.04
N VAL A 20 -17.69 7.27 -12.49
CA VAL A 20 -18.17 5.98 -11.97
C VAL A 20 -18.08 4.95 -13.09
N LEU A 21 -17.40 3.84 -12.81
CA LEU A 21 -17.38 2.66 -13.67
C LEU A 21 -18.05 1.53 -12.90
N GLU A 22 -19.14 1.01 -13.45
CA GLU A 22 -19.89 -0.12 -12.88
C GLU A 22 -19.46 -1.41 -13.57
N PHE A 23 -18.98 -2.39 -12.79
CA PHE A 23 -18.68 -3.73 -13.30
C PHE A 23 -19.97 -4.45 -13.66
N ASN A 24 -19.92 -5.27 -14.71
CA ASN A 24 -21.06 -6.07 -15.14
C ASN A 24 -20.63 -7.52 -15.40
N PRO A 25 -21.13 -8.50 -14.61
CA PRO A 25 -22.12 -8.35 -13.54
C PRO A 25 -21.55 -7.74 -12.25
N LEU A 26 -22.43 -7.14 -11.44
CA LEU A 26 -22.11 -6.86 -10.04
C LEU A 26 -22.02 -8.17 -9.25
N LEU A 27 -21.10 -8.23 -8.29
CA LEU A 27 -20.81 -9.43 -7.51
C LEU A 27 -21.16 -9.25 -6.03
N ASP A 28 -21.72 -10.30 -5.44
CA ASP A 28 -21.65 -10.46 -3.99
C ASP A 28 -20.21 -10.77 -3.59
N SER A 29 -19.70 -10.08 -2.56
CA SER A 29 -18.31 -10.22 -2.14
C SER A 29 -17.92 -11.64 -1.73
N SER A 30 -18.86 -12.45 -1.25
CA SER A 30 -18.61 -13.88 -0.93
C SER A 30 -18.26 -14.72 -2.16
N SER A 31 -18.58 -14.23 -3.35
CA SER A 31 -18.34 -14.91 -4.64
C SER A 31 -17.13 -14.37 -5.40
N ILE A 32 -16.37 -13.42 -4.84
CA ILE A 32 -15.19 -12.88 -5.52
C ILE A 32 -14.11 -13.96 -5.68
N SER A 33 -13.49 -13.99 -6.85
CA SER A 33 -12.45 -14.95 -7.22
C SER A 33 -11.14 -14.25 -7.61
N ALA A 34 -10.09 -15.03 -7.89
CA ALA A 34 -8.83 -14.54 -8.43
C ALA A 34 -9.00 -13.76 -9.74
N GLU A 35 -9.99 -14.12 -10.56
CA GLU A 35 -10.33 -13.40 -11.78
C GLU A 35 -10.94 -12.03 -11.47
N GLY A 36 -11.87 -11.95 -10.50
CA GLY A 36 -12.46 -10.69 -10.05
C GLY A 36 -11.41 -9.72 -9.49
N TRP A 37 -10.44 -10.21 -8.71
CA TRP A 37 -9.31 -9.38 -8.27
C TRP A 37 -8.44 -8.89 -9.44
N THR A 38 -8.24 -9.75 -10.44
CA THR A 38 -7.48 -9.41 -11.65
C THR A 38 -8.19 -8.34 -12.47
N GLU A 39 -9.50 -8.41 -12.58
CA GLU A 39 -10.33 -7.41 -13.27
C GLU A 39 -10.21 -6.04 -12.59
N ILE A 40 -10.32 -5.99 -11.25
CA ILE A 40 -10.15 -4.73 -10.49
C ILE A 40 -8.74 -4.16 -10.72
N ALA A 41 -7.69 -4.98 -10.55
CA ALA A 41 -6.31 -4.53 -10.69
C ALA A 41 -5.98 -4.04 -12.12
N GLN A 42 -6.48 -4.74 -13.15
CA GLN A 42 -6.30 -4.34 -14.54
C GLN A 42 -7.04 -3.05 -14.86
N THR A 43 -8.27 -2.89 -14.35
CA THR A 43 -9.06 -1.67 -14.50
C THR A 43 -8.33 -0.45 -13.92
N ILE A 44 -7.75 -0.58 -12.72
CA ILE A 44 -6.92 0.47 -12.11
C ILE A 44 -5.72 0.81 -13.00
N ARG A 45 -5.00 -0.20 -13.49
CA ARG A 45 -3.82 0.00 -14.34
C ARG A 45 -4.17 0.69 -15.66
N GLU A 46 -5.25 0.28 -16.32
CA GLU A 46 -5.69 0.84 -17.61
C GLU A 46 -6.14 2.29 -17.47
N ASN A 47 -6.69 2.65 -16.31
CA ASN A 47 -7.10 4.01 -15.99
C ASN A 47 -6.04 4.79 -15.20
N TYR A 48 -4.84 4.23 -15.01
CA TYR A 48 -3.85 4.78 -14.08
C TYR A 48 -3.35 6.17 -14.48
N ARG A 49 -3.29 6.47 -15.78
CA ARG A 49 -2.88 7.78 -16.29
C ARG A 49 -4.02 8.81 -16.33
N LEU A 50 -5.26 8.38 -16.15
CA LEU A 50 -6.46 9.23 -16.28
C LEU A 50 -6.96 9.77 -14.94
N PHE A 51 -6.61 9.13 -13.81
CA PHE A 51 -7.12 9.47 -12.48
C PHE A 51 -6.02 9.66 -11.45
N ASP A 52 -6.25 10.56 -10.49
CA ASP A 52 -5.32 10.86 -9.38
C ASP A 52 -5.32 9.80 -8.27
N GLY A 53 -6.42 9.06 -8.16
CA GLY A 53 -6.65 8.04 -7.15
C GLY A 53 -7.87 7.19 -7.51
N PHE A 54 -8.04 6.08 -6.82
CA PHE A 54 -9.08 5.09 -7.10
C PHE A 54 -9.88 4.79 -5.84
N VAL A 55 -11.21 4.76 -5.97
CA VAL A 55 -12.10 4.25 -4.93
C VAL A 55 -12.80 3.01 -5.49
N VAL A 56 -12.68 1.89 -4.78
CA VAL A 56 -13.30 0.61 -5.16
C VAL A 56 -14.44 0.33 -4.18
N LEU A 57 -15.67 0.41 -4.67
CA LEU A 57 -16.86 -0.02 -3.93
C LEU A 57 -16.94 -1.54 -3.93
N HIS A 58 -17.05 -2.13 -2.76
CA HIS A 58 -16.99 -3.59 -2.62
C HIS A 58 -17.82 -4.06 -1.42
N GLY A 59 -18.43 -5.25 -1.53
CA GLY A 59 -19.19 -5.86 -0.43
C GLY A 59 -18.31 -6.17 0.78
N THR A 60 -18.87 -6.16 1.98
CA THR A 60 -18.03 -6.15 3.19
C THR A 60 -17.49 -7.52 3.57
N ASP A 61 -18.10 -8.64 3.13
CA ASP A 61 -17.77 -9.98 3.65
C ASP A 61 -16.35 -10.45 3.32
N SER A 62 -15.83 -10.10 2.13
CA SER A 62 -14.47 -10.43 1.72
C SER A 62 -13.59 -9.20 1.46
N LEU A 63 -14.02 -8.01 1.92
CA LEU A 63 -13.33 -6.74 1.66
C LEU A 63 -11.86 -6.77 2.10
N SER A 64 -11.56 -7.33 3.27
CA SER A 64 -10.20 -7.51 3.79
C SER A 64 -9.34 -8.42 2.91
N TYR A 65 -9.92 -9.47 2.32
CA TYR A 65 -9.22 -10.35 1.38
C TYR A 65 -8.89 -9.60 0.08
N THR A 66 -9.85 -8.89 -0.50
CA THR A 66 -9.63 -8.10 -1.72
C THR A 66 -8.60 -6.99 -1.50
N ALA A 67 -8.69 -6.27 -0.36
CA ALA A 67 -7.71 -5.24 -0.01
C ALA A 67 -6.30 -5.83 0.14
N SER A 68 -6.19 -7.02 0.75
CA SER A 68 -4.92 -7.73 0.89
C SER A 68 -4.37 -8.18 -0.46
N ALA A 69 -5.19 -8.84 -1.30
CA ALA A 69 -4.81 -9.30 -2.63
C ALA A 69 -4.32 -8.15 -3.52
N LEU A 70 -5.09 -7.06 -3.62
CA LEU A 70 -4.70 -5.89 -4.42
C LEU A 70 -3.40 -5.24 -3.92
N SER A 71 -3.13 -5.24 -2.61
CA SER A 71 -1.88 -4.70 -2.08
C SER A 71 -0.64 -5.42 -2.63
N PHE A 72 -0.72 -6.74 -2.85
CA PHE A 72 0.36 -7.52 -3.44
C PHE A 72 0.37 -7.43 -4.97
N MET A 73 -0.81 -7.40 -5.60
CA MET A 73 -0.95 -7.34 -7.06
C MET A 73 -0.46 -6.01 -7.65
N LEU A 74 -0.64 -4.89 -6.95
CA LEU A 74 -0.27 -3.54 -7.39
C LEU A 74 1.13 -3.14 -6.86
N SER A 75 2.18 -3.66 -7.48
CA SER A 75 3.57 -3.29 -7.17
C SER A 75 3.94 -1.92 -7.71
N ASP A 76 4.76 -1.17 -6.96
CA ASP A 76 5.21 0.18 -7.30
C ASP A 76 4.04 1.16 -7.47
N LEU A 77 2.98 0.97 -6.68
CA LEU A 77 1.82 1.85 -6.62
C LEU A 77 2.26 3.24 -6.11
N GLY A 78 1.98 4.29 -6.90
CA GLY A 78 2.26 5.69 -6.56
C GLY A 78 1.02 6.55 -6.26
N LYS A 79 -0.19 5.97 -6.30
CA LYS A 79 -1.49 6.66 -6.16
C LYS A 79 -2.38 5.91 -5.17
N PRO A 80 -3.28 6.59 -4.44
CA PRO A 80 -4.17 5.93 -3.49
C PRO A 80 -5.17 5.00 -4.19
N VAL A 81 -5.33 3.80 -3.64
CA VAL A 81 -6.39 2.86 -4.00
C VAL A 81 -7.17 2.54 -2.72
N ILE A 82 -8.36 3.11 -2.56
CA ILE A 82 -9.16 2.99 -1.35
C ILE A 82 -10.35 2.06 -1.60
N LEU A 83 -10.38 0.94 -0.90
CA LEU A 83 -11.54 0.08 -0.85
C LEU A 83 -12.50 0.58 0.23
N THR A 84 -13.79 0.57 -0.07
CA THR A 84 -14.83 0.89 0.90
C THR A 84 -16.13 0.16 0.58
N GLY A 85 -17.07 0.21 1.51
CA GLY A 85 -18.39 -0.41 1.41
C GLY A 85 -19.31 0.16 2.46
N SER A 86 -20.40 -0.54 2.76
CA SER A 86 -21.33 -0.15 3.82
C SER A 86 -22.02 -1.37 4.42
N GLN A 87 -22.51 -1.23 5.67
CA GLN A 87 -23.38 -2.23 6.27
C GLN A 87 -24.83 -2.06 5.77
N ALA A 88 -25.27 -0.82 5.57
CA ALA A 88 -26.58 -0.51 5.05
C ALA A 88 -26.50 0.03 3.60
N SER A 89 -27.55 -0.24 2.81
CA SER A 89 -27.65 0.32 1.45
C SER A 89 -27.60 1.85 1.48
N ILE A 90 -27.02 2.47 0.44
CA ILE A 90 -27.00 3.93 0.30
C ILE A 90 -28.40 4.54 0.19
N PHE A 91 -29.40 3.73 -0.18
CA PHE A 91 -30.81 4.15 -0.26
C PHE A 91 -31.56 4.05 1.08
N ALA A 92 -30.95 3.48 2.11
CA ALA A 92 -31.56 3.40 3.43
C ALA A 92 -31.47 4.75 4.17
N LEU A 93 -32.52 5.08 4.94
CA LEU A 93 -32.56 6.33 5.73
C LEU A 93 -31.41 6.44 6.74
N GLN A 94 -31.09 5.33 7.41
CA GLN A 94 -29.95 5.21 8.30
C GLN A 94 -28.90 4.36 7.62
N SER A 95 -27.85 5.00 7.11
CA SER A 95 -26.80 4.34 6.33
C SER A 95 -25.43 4.95 6.58
N ASP A 96 -24.41 4.09 6.64
CA ASP A 96 -22.99 4.45 6.69
C ASP A 96 -22.39 4.67 5.29
N ALA A 97 -23.11 4.34 4.22
CA ALA A 97 -22.60 4.35 2.86
C ALA A 97 -22.15 5.73 2.36
N VAL A 98 -22.91 6.78 2.69
CA VAL A 98 -22.61 8.14 2.24
C VAL A 98 -21.30 8.63 2.86
N ASP A 99 -21.12 8.42 4.16
CA ASP A 99 -19.92 8.85 4.89
C ASP A 99 -18.69 8.05 4.44
N ASN A 100 -18.84 6.74 4.24
CA ASN A 100 -17.77 5.88 3.77
C ASN A 100 -17.33 6.24 2.34
N LEU A 101 -18.26 6.46 1.42
CA LEU A 101 -17.95 6.87 0.04
C LEU A 101 -17.33 8.27 0.00
N LEU A 102 -17.93 9.24 0.69
CA LEU A 102 -17.44 10.61 0.67
C LEU A 102 -16.06 10.73 1.31
N GLY A 103 -15.83 10.07 2.46
CA GLY A 103 -14.52 10.02 3.10
C GLY A 103 -13.44 9.41 2.19
N SER A 104 -13.78 8.31 1.50
CA SER A 104 -12.88 7.67 0.54
C SER A 104 -12.52 8.60 -0.63
N LEU A 105 -13.51 9.30 -1.20
CA LEU A 105 -13.30 10.26 -2.30
C LEU A 105 -12.44 11.45 -1.86
N ILE A 106 -12.70 12.01 -0.67
CA ILE A 106 -11.91 13.14 -0.14
C ILE A 106 -10.47 12.69 0.10
N ILE A 107 -10.25 11.52 0.71
CA ILE A 107 -8.89 11.05 0.98
C ILE A 107 -8.15 10.78 -0.34
N ALA A 108 -8.73 10.00 -1.24
CA ALA A 108 -8.10 9.64 -2.52
C ALA A 108 -7.83 10.85 -3.42
N GLY A 109 -8.70 11.86 -3.38
CA GLY A 109 -8.56 13.07 -4.19
C GLY A 109 -7.72 14.19 -3.56
N THR A 110 -7.33 14.07 -2.29
CA THR A 110 -6.60 15.11 -1.56
C THR A 110 -5.19 14.69 -1.18
N PHE A 111 -4.98 13.44 -0.77
CA PHE A 111 -3.72 12.96 -0.21
C PHE A 111 -3.08 11.88 -1.09
N VAL A 112 -1.79 12.02 -1.35
CA VAL A 112 -1.01 10.98 -2.02
C VAL A 112 -0.57 9.94 -0.99
N ILE A 113 -1.47 9.01 -0.66
CA ILE A 113 -1.19 7.83 0.17
C ILE A 113 -1.05 6.64 -0.79
N PRO A 114 0.16 6.28 -1.25
CA PRO A 114 0.37 5.37 -2.37
C PRO A 114 0.26 3.89 -1.94
N GLU A 115 -0.86 3.55 -1.31
CA GLU A 115 -1.15 2.24 -0.76
C GLU A 115 -2.56 1.78 -1.14
N VAL A 116 -2.76 0.47 -1.05
CA VAL A 116 -4.11 -0.09 -1.01
C VAL A 116 -4.64 0.03 0.41
N GLY A 117 -5.61 0.91 0.61
CA GLY A 117 -6.24 1.19 1.89
C GLY A 117 -7.68 0.67 1.97
N LEU A 118 -8.18 0.49 3.20
CA LEU A 118 -9.58 0.20 3.47
C LEU A 118 -10.13 1.34 4.34
N PHE A 119 -11.11 2.08 3.83
CA PHE A 119 -11.76 3.16 4.57
C PHE A 119 -13.12 2.71 5.09
N PHE A 120 -13.30 2.76 6.40
CA PHE A 120 -14.56 2.44 7.07
C PHE A 120 -14.66 3.20 8.39
N HIS A 121 -15.84 3.71 8.72
CA HIS A 121 -16.11 4.36 10.01
C HIS A 121 -15.04 5.38 10.42
N HIS A 122 -14.81 6.38 9.56
CA HIS A 122 -13.88 7.49 9.79
C HIS A 122 -12.40 7.11 9.94
N LYS A 123 -12.01 5.86 9.64
CA LYS A 123 -10.63 5.40 9.69
C LYS A 123 -10.20 4.85 8.34
N LEU A 124 -9.03 5.27 7.85
CA LEU A 124 -8.33 4.62 6.74
C LEU A 124 -7.29 3.66 7.33
N PHE A 125 -7.42 2.39 7.04
CA PHE A 125 -6.46 1.37 7.41
C PHE A 125 -5.59 0.96 6.22
N ARG A 126 -4.39 0.45 6.49
CA ARG A 126 -3.63 -0.31 5.49
C ARG A 126 -4.43 -1.57 5.16
N GLY A 127 -4.76 -1.79 3.89
CA GLY A 127 -5.72 -2.84 3.48
C GLY A 127 -5.32 -4.25 3.95
N ASN A 128 -4.05 -4.60 3.76
CA ASN A 128 -3.47 -5.89 4.17
C ASN A 128 -3.18 -6.02 5.69
N ARG A 129 -3.70 -5.11 6.51
CA ARG A 129 -3.68 -5.18 7.97
C ARG A 129 -5.08 -5.30 8.57
N THR A 130 -6.12 -5.36 7.74
CA THR A 130 -7.51 -5.35 8.20
C THR A 130 -8.13 -6.73 8.29
N SER A 131 -9.06 -6.88 9.23
CA SER A 131 -10.03 -7.97 9.28
C SER A 131 -11.42 -7.44 9.59
N LYS A 132 -12.48 -8.12 9.12
CA LYS A 132 -13.87 -7.83 9.49
C LYS A 132 -14.14 -8.39 10.89
N VAL A 133 -14.48 -7.52 11.84
CA VAL A 133 -14.67 -7.87 13.26
C VAL A 133 -16.13 -7.81 13.71
N SER A 134 -17.01 -7.21 12.92
CA SER A 134 -18.44 -7.17 13.17
C SER A 134 -19.24 -7.39 11.89
N SER A 135 -20.34 -8.13 12.00
CA SER A 135 -21.32 -8.33 10.92
C SER A 135 -22.50 -7.35 10.99
N ALA A 136 -22.55 -6.48 12.01
CA ALA A 136 -23.70 -5.59 12.24
C ALA A 136 -23.32 -4.16 12.63
N ALA A 137 -22.21 -3.95 13.35
CA ALA A 137 -21.80 -2.60 13.75
C ALA A 137 -21.24 -1.81 12.56
N PHE A 138 -21.45 -0.50 12.55
CA PHE A 138 -20.82 0.39 11.55
C PHE A 138 -19.29 0.42 11.70
N GLU A 139 -18.75 0.18 12.89
CA GLU A 139 -17.31 -0.11 13.05
C GLU A 139 -17.04 -1.59 12.73
N ALA A 140 -17.21 -1.96 11.46
CA ALA A 140 -17.18 -3.35 11.01
C ALA A 140 -15.77 -3.94 10.86
N PHE A 141 -14.74 -3.09 10.71
CA PHE A 141 -13.36 -3.48 10.42
C PHE A 141 -12.38 -2.97 11.47
N ALA A 142 -11.33 -3.74 11.72
CA ALA A 142 -10.23 -3.35 12.59
C ALA A 142 -8.87 -3.66 11.94
N SER A 143 -7.85 -2.91 12.36
CA SER A 143 -6.43 -3.16 12.08
C SER A 143 -5.69 -3.31 13.41
N PRO A 144 -5.73 -4.49 14.04
CA PRO A 144 -5.34 -4.66 15.43
C PRO A 144 -3.83 -4.52 15.70
N ASN A 145 -2.99 -4.83 14.70
CA ASN A 145 -1.53 -4.81 14.81
C ASN A 145 -0.88 -3.64 14.04
N CYS A 146 -1.67 -2.69 13.54
CA CYS A 146 -1.16 -1.53 12.80
C CYS A 146 -2.11 -0.34 12.98
N GLU A 147 -1.57 0.82 13.35
CA GLU A 147 -2.37 2.04 13.48
C GLU A 147 -3.03 2.42 12.14
N PRO A 148 -4.19 3.11 12.16
CA PRO A 148 -4.79 3.67 10.96
C PRO A 148 -3.82 4.62 10.23
N LEU A 149 -3.80 4.54 8.90
CA LEU A 149 -3.08 5.45 8.01
C LEU A 149 -3.64 6.87 8.08
N ALA A 150 -4.96 7.00 8.28
CA ALA A 150 -5.59 8.30 8.51
C ALA A 150 -6.84 8.16 9.40
N LYS A 151 -7.16 9.22 10.14
CA LYS A 151 -8.35 9.34 10.99
C LYS A 151 -9.10 10.62 10.61
N VAL A 152 -10.40 10.50 10.36
CA VAL A 152 -11.28 11.65 10.13
C VAL A 152 -11.86 12.08 11.48
N ASN A 153 -11.71 13.35 11.81
CA ASN A 153 -12.21 13.93 13.05
C ASN A 153 -12.83 15.32 12.79
N GLY A 154 -13.33 15.98 13.83
CA GLY A 154 -13.98 17.29 13.71
C GLY A 154 -13.10 18.43 13.20
N LEU A 155 -11.77 18.24 13.15
CA LEU A 155 -10.81 19.22 12.63
C LEU A 155 -10.39 18.92 11.17
N GLY A 156 -10.79 17.77 10.62
CA GLY A 156 -10.43 17.32 9.28
C GLY A 156 -9.84 15.91 9.27
N ILE A 157 -9.01 15.63 8.27
CA ILE A 157 -8.33 14.35 8.08
C ILE A 157 -6.90 14.46 8.58
N ASP A 158 -6.58 13.67 9.60
CA ASP A 158 -5.24 13.51 10.15
C ASP A 158 -4.59 12.25 9.56
N VAL A 159 -3.49 12.43 8.81
CA VAL A 159 -2.77 11.34 8.15
C VAL A 159 -1.51 11.00 8.94
N ASN A 160 -1.36 9.74 9.32
CA ASN A 160 -0.19 9.21 10.02
C ASN A 160 0.96 8.95 9.04
N TRP A 161 1.55 10.03 8.51
CA TRP A 161 2.61 9.97 7.51
C TRP A 161 3.82 9.08 7.86
N PRO A 162 4.29 9.01 9.12
CA PRO A 162 5.42 8.16 9.47
C PRO A 162 5.21 6.66 9.18
N ILE A 163 3.96 6.17 9.11
CA ILE A 163 3.68 4.76 8.80
C ILE A 163 3.30 4.52 7.34
N VAL A 164 3.08 5.58 6.55
CA VAL A 164 2.70 5.47 5.12
C VAL A 164 3.91 5.01 4.31
N LEU A 165 3.76 3.89 3.60
CA LEU A 165 4.78 3.35 2.71
C LEU A 165 4.78 4.08 1.38
N ARG A 166 5.96 4.14 0.75
CA ARG A 166 6.17 4.78 -0.56
C ARG A 166 7.02 3.89 -1.45
N PRO A 167 6.76 3.86 -2.77
CA PRO A 167 7.60 3.11 -3.70
C PRO A 167 9.00 3.74 -3.76
N THR A 168 10.03 2.97 -3.45
CA THR A 168 11.44 3.42 -3.49
C THR A 168 12.19 2.97 -4.73
N ARG A 169 11.57 2.11 -5.55
CA ARG A 169 12.12 1.68 -6.84
C ARG A 169 11.74 2.67 -7.93
N ILE A 170 12.67 2.87 -8.86
CA ILE A 170 12.38 3.57 -10.11
C ILE A 170 11.72 2.57 -11.06
N ALA A 171 10.39 2.48 -10.97
CA ALA A 171 9.57 1.61 -11.79
C ALA A 171 8.15 2.17 -11.92
N GLU A 172 7.50 1.92 -13.05
CA GLU A 172 6.06 2.18 -13.20
C GLU A 172 5.23 1.12 -12.46
N LEU A 173 3.95 1.42 -12.17
CA LEU A 173 2.98 0.46 -11.61
C LEU A 173 2.99 -0.86 -12.41
N GLN A 174 3.29 -1.96 -11.71
CA GLN A 174 3.19 -3.30 -12.27
C GLN A 174 2.02 -4.06 -11.65
N VAL A 175 1.27 -4.78 -12.48
CA VAL A 175 0.15 -5.63 -12.04
C VAL A 175 0.51 -7.10 -12.18
N THR A 176 0.55 -7.81 -11.05
CA THR A 176 0.58 -9.27 -11.04
C THR A 176 -0.84 -9.81 -11.20
N LYS A 177 -1.06 -10.62 -12.23
CA LYS A 177 -2.37 -11.18 -12.57
C LYS A 177 -2.54 -12.58 -11.96
N HIS A 178 -3.80 -13.03 -11.84
CA HIS A 178 -4.16 -14.40 -11.46
C HIS A 178 -3.51 -14.85 -10.14
N LEU A 179 -3.89 -14.19 -9.04
CA LEU A 179 -3.56 -14.61 -7.69
C LEU A 179 -4.47 -15.80 -7.32
N ASP A 180 -4.09 -16.98 -7.79
CA ASP A 180 -4.90 -18.19 -7.62
C ASP A 180 -4.79 -18.75 -6.19
N THR A 181 -5.90 -18.65 -5.45
CA THR A 181 -6.03 -19.15 -4.08
C THR A 181 -6.45 -20.61 -4.02
N ALA A 182 -6.82 -21.25 -5.14
CA ALA A 182 -7.30 -22.64 -5.15
C ALA A 182 -6.25 -23.64 -4.64
N HIS A 183 -4.98 -23.27 -4.69
CA HIS A 183 -3.85 -24.08 -4.23
C HIS A 183 -3.43 -23.82 -2.78
N VAL A 184 -4.15 -22.97 -2.05
CA VAL A 184 -3.86 -22.63 -0.66
C VAL A 184 -5.10 -22.86 0.20
N ALA A 185 -4.96 -23.69 1.23
CA ALA A 185 -6.03 -23.92 2.22
C ALA A 185 -5.82 -23.07 3.47
N CYS A 186 -6.90 -22.75 4.16
CA CYS A 186 -6.86 -22.23 5.54
C CYS A 186 -7.46 -23.29 6.47
N LEU A 187 -6.76 -23.61 7.56
CA LEU A 187 -7.26 -24.53 8.57
C LEU A 187 -7.06 -23.96 9.97
N ARG A 188 -8.17 -23.89 10.71
CA ARG A 188 -8.17 -23.48 12.11
C ARG A 188 -8.00 -24.66 13.04
N VAL A 189 -6.98 -24.60 13.88
CA VAL A 189 -6.75 -25.59 14.95
C VAL A 189 -7.81 -25.41 16.05
N PHE A 190 -8.37 -26.50 16.56
CA PHE A 190 -9.27 -26.47 17.70
C PHE A 190 -8.92 -27.61 18.68
N PRO A 191 -9.29 -27.50 19.97
CA PRO A 191 -8.99 -28.54 20.94
C PRO A 191 -9.59 -29.89 20.50
N GLY A 192 -8.76 -30.92 20.38
CA GLY A 192 -9.19 -32.24 19.91
C GLY A 192 -9.15 -32.44 18.40
N ILE A 193 -8.60 -31.50 17.62
CA ILE A 193 -8.32 -31.73 16.19
C ILE A 193 -7.49 -33.00 16.01
N ARG A 194 -7.92 -33.88 15.11
CA ARG A 194 -7.25 -35.15 14.88
C ARG A 194 -6.22 -35.05 13.74
N PRO A 195 -5.09 -35.77 13.79
CA PRO A 195 -4.10 -35.78 12.71
C PRO A 195 -4.67 -36.12 11.33
N GLU A 196 -5.68 -37.00 11.26
CA GLU A 196 -6.28 -37.41 9.98
C GLU A 196 -7.06 -36.28 9.30
N MET A 197 -7.61 -35.33 10.08
CA MET A 197 -8.30 -34.16 9.52
C MET A 197 -7.30 -33.27 8.79
N LEU A 198 -6.15 -33.01 9.42
CA LEU A 198 -5.08 -32.21 8.84
C LEU A 198 -4.44 -32.93 7.64
N ASP A 199 -4.18 -34.24 7.75
CA ASP A 199 -3.61 -35.04 6.67
C ASP A 199 -4.54 -35.07 5.44
N SER A 200 -5.86 -35.14 5.66
CA SER A 200 -6.85 -35.09 4.56
C SER A 200 -6.78 -33.78 3.78
N VAL A 201 -6.66 -32.64 4.48
CA VAL A 201 -6.49 -31.33 3.83
C VAL A 201 -5.17 -31.27 3.07
N LEU A 202 -4.07 -31.70 3.70
CA LEU A 202 -2.71 -31.69 3.12
C LEU A 202 -2.49 -32.68 1.96
N ARG A 203 -3.50 -33.48 1.62
CA ARG A 203 -3.52 -34.41 0.49
C ARG A 203 -4.47 -34.00 -0.63
N VAL A 204 -5.16 -32.86 -0.50
CA VAL A 204 -5.94 -32.30 -1.60
C VAL A 204 -5.02 -32.17 -2.83
N PRO A 205 -5.43 -32.66 -4.01
CA PRO A 205 -4.61 -32.57 -5.22
C PRO A 205 -4.16 -31.14 -5.49
N ASP A 206 -2.90 -31.00 -5.90
CA ASP A 206 -2.28 -29.71 -6.27
C ASP A 206 -2.25 -28.65 -5.15
N LEU A 207 -2.46 -29.03 -3.88
CA LEU A 207 -2.27 -28.13 -2.75
C LEU A 207 -0.79 -27.75 -2.63
N ARG A 208 -0.50 -26.46 -2.65
CA ARG A 208 0.85 -25.90 -2.53
C ARG A 208 1.09 -25.18 -1.21
N GLY A 209 0.02 -24.75 -0.54
CA GLY A 209 0.11 -23.98 0.70
C GLY A 209 -0.97 -24.29 1.73
N LEU A 210 -0.65 -24.09 3.00
CA LEU A 210 -1.59 -24.14 4.12
C LEU A 210 -1.35 -22.95 5.06
N ILE A 211 -2.37 -22.14 5.30
CA ILE A 211 -2.44 -21.21 6.41
C ILE A 211 -3.02 -21.95 7.61
N LEU A 212 -2.21 -22.17 8.63
CA LEU A 212 -2.57 -22.86 9.85
C LEU A 212 -2.84 -21.83 10.96
N GLU A 213 -4.10 -21.63 11.32
CA GLU A 213 -4.47 -20.74 12.41
C GLU A 213 -4.36 -21.48 13.75
N THR A 214 -3.43 -21.06 14.60
CA THR A 214 -3.11 -21.73 15.88
C THR A 214 -3.43 -20.87 17.10
N PHE A 215 -3.28 -21.42 18.31
CA PHE A 215 -3.65 -20.73 19.54
C PHE A 215 -2.60 -19.72 19.99
N GLY A 216 -3.05 -18.56 20.47
CA GLY A 216 -2.20 -17.57 21.15
C GLY A 216 -0.98 -17.20 20.31
N MET A 217 0.22 -17.37 20.87
CA MET A 217 1.48 -17.00 20.22
C MET A 217 1.98 -18.00 19.16
N GLY A 218 1.11 -18.87 18.61
CA GLY A 218 1.52 -19.83 17.58
C GLY A 218 1.45 -21.31 17.99
N ASN A 219 0.73 -21.66 19.05
CA ASN A 219 0.78 -23.01 19.63
C ASN A 219 -0.25 -23.95 18.99
N ALA A 220 0.20 -25.11 18.53
CA ALA A 220 -0.66 -26.23 18.13
C ALA A 220 -0.40 -27.46 19.01
N PRO A 221 -1.39 -28.34 19.22
CA PRO A 221 -1.18 -29.58 19.94
C PRO A 221 -0.24 -30.49 19.14
N SER A 222 0.77 -31.07 19.78
CA SER A 222 1.67 -32.02 19.11
C SER A 222 0.97 -33.36 18.77
N GLY A 223 -0.09 -33.72 19.50
CA GLY A 223 -0.74 -35.04 19.47
C GLY A 223 -0.20 -35.98 20.55
N ILE A 224 -0.91 -37.09 20.83
CA ILE A 224 -0.49 -38.15 21.79
C ILE A 224 0.66 -38.96 21.14
N ASP A 225 1.86 -38.36 21.00
CA ASP A 225 3.11 -38.89 20.38
C ASP A 225 3.78 -37.96 19.34
N GLY A 226 3.29 -36.73 19.13
CA GLY A 226 3.78 -35.87 18.05
C GLY A 226 3.17 -36.14 16.67
N SER A 227 2.14 -36.98 16.57
CA SER A 227 1.45 -37.35 15.32
C SER A 227 1.01 -36.17 14.46
N LEU A 228 0.49 -35.09 15.05
CA LEU A 228 0.07 -33.91 14.27
C LEU A 228 1.28 -33.23 13.61
N THR A 229 2.37 -33.07 14.37
CA THR A 229 3.62 -32.49 13.86
C THR A 229 4.25 -33.37 12.78
N LYS A 230 4.15 -34.71 12.88
CA LYS A 230 4.63 -35.64 11.84
C LYS A 230 3.87 -35.45 10.52
N VAL A 231 2.54 -35.26 10.57
CA VAL A 231 1.72 -34.98 9.38
C VAL A 231 2.15 -33.67 8.70
N ILE A 232 2.39 -32.62 9.49
CA ILE A 232 2.88 -31.33 8.99
C ILE A 232 4.25 -31.49 8.33
N LYS A 233 5.20 -32.12 9.03
CA LYS A 233 6.56 -32.36 8.50
C LYS A 233 6.52 -33.13 7.19
N ALA A 234 5.69 -34.17 7.11
CA ALA A 234 5.54 -34.95 5.89
C ALA A 234 4.99 -34.13 4.72
N ALA A 235 4.15 -33.11 4.96
CA ALA A 235 3.68 -32.21 3.91
C ALA A 235 4.74 -31.19 3.50
N VAL A 236 5.48 -30.63 4.45
CA VAL A 236 6.62 -29.75 4.17
C VAL A 236 7.69 -30.47 3.36
N ASP A 237 7.96 -31.74 3.66
CA ASP A 237 8.89 -32.59 2.90
C ASP A 237 8.42 -32.87 1.46
N ARG A 238 7.10 -32.80 1.20
CA ARG A 238 6.52 -32.86 -0.15
C ARG A 238 6.56 -31.50 -0.87
N GLY A 239 7.03 -30.44 -0.21
CA GLY A 239 7.11 -29.08 -0.75
C GLY A 239 5.89 -28.21 -0.48
N VAL A 240 4.95 -28.63 0.38
CA VAL A 240 3.81 -27.81 0.79
C VAL A 240 4.29 -26.75 1.79
N ILE A 241 3.95 -25.48 1.52
CA ILE A 241 4.35 -24.36 2.38
C ILE A 241 3.31 -24.19 3.49
N VAL A 242 3.72 -24.37 4.74
CA VAL A 242 2.84 -24.22 5.90
C VAL A 242 3.18 -22.93 6.64
N VAL A 243 2.22 -22.03 6.78
CA VAL A 243 2.36 -20.74 7.47
C VAL A 243 1.49 -20.74 8.72
N ASN A 244 2.11 -20.51 9.87
CA ASN A 244 1.44 -20.41 11.16
C ASN A 244 1.03 -18.96 11.44
N VAL A 245 -0.27 -18.74 11.60
CA VAL A 245 -0.86 -17.46 12.03
C VAL A 245 -1.65 -17.65 13.32
N SER A 246 -1.83 -16.58 14.09
CA SER A 246 -2.62 -16.66 15.32
C SER A 246 -4.12 -16.59 15.02
N GLN A 247 -4.92 -17.32 15.79
CA GLN A 247 -6.36 -17.11 15.86
C GLN A 247 -6.77 -15.86 16.65
N CYS A 248 -5.84 -15.29 17.42
CA CYS A 248 -6.09 -14.07 18.18
C CYS A 248 -6.13 -12.88 17.22
N MET A 249 -7.05 -11.95 17.49
CA MET A 249 -7.20 -10.75 16.68
C MET A 249 -5.95 -9.86 16.73
N SER A 250 -5.30 -9.74 17.89
CA SER A 250 -4.06 -8.99 18.07
C SER A 250 -2.93 -9.89 18.59
N GLY A 251 -1.70 -9.45 18.37
CA GLY A 251 -0.48 -10.14 18.77
C GLY A 251 0.31 -10.68 17.58
N PHE A 252 1.30 -11.52 17.88
CA PHE A 252 2.20 -12.09 16.90
C PHE A 252 2.51 -13.56 17.22
N VAL A 253 2.83 -14.33 16.19
CA VAL A 253 3.31 -15.69 16.31
C VAL A 253 4.82 -15.69 16.60
N SER A 254 5.25 -16.48 17.57
CA SER A 254 6.64 -16.56 18.01
C SER A 254 7.06 -17.99 18.39
N PRO A 255 8.28 -18.43 18.05
CA PRO A 255 8.77 -19.76 18.40
C PRO A 255 9.17 -19.93 19.88
N VAL A 256 8.93 -18.94 20.75
CA VAL A 256 9.48 -18.93 22.12
C VAL A 256 8.91 -20.04 23.02
N TYR A 257 7.72 -20.58 22.72
CA TYR A 257 7.10 -21.67 23.49
C TYR A 257 7.36 -23.04 22.84
N GLY A 258 7.55 -24.07 23.68
CA GLY A 258 7.89 -25.44 23.25
C GLY A 258 7.06 -25.99 22.08
N PRO A 259 5.72 -25.91 22.09
CA PRO A 259 4.89 -26.34 20.96
C PRO A 259 5.13 -25.56 19.66
N GLY A 260 5.46 -24.27 19.75
CA GLY A 260 5.86 -23.45 18.60
C GLY A 260 7.22 -23.86 18.03
N THR A 261 8.19 -24.20 18.90
CA THR A 261 9.51 -24.71 18.47
C THR A 261 9.41 -25.98 17.64
N GLU A 262 8.51 -26.90 18.02
CA GLU A 262 8.30 -28.16 17.29
C GLU A 262 7.70 -27.92 15.90
N LEU A 263 6.79 -26.95 15.74
CA LEU A 263 6.31 -26.52 14.42
C LEU A 263 7.43 -25.94 13.56
N GLY A 264 8.28 -25.10 14.15
CA GLY A 264 9.45 -24.54 13.45
C GLY A 264 10.42 -25.64 12.98
N ARG A 265 10.68 -26.64 13.82
CA ARG A 265 11.47 -27.84 13.46
C ARG A 265 10.82 -28.66 12.36
N ALA A 266 9.49 -28.67 12.29
CA ALA A 266 8.74 -29.30 11.21
C ALA A 266 8.81 -28.53 9.87
N GLY A 267 9.44 -27.34 9.87
CA GLY A 267 9.57 -26.48 8.70
C GLY A 267 8.38 -25.53 8.47
N VAL A 268 7.56 -25.32 9.50
CA VAL A 268 6.48 -24.32 9.47
C VAL A 268 7.06 -22.91 9.56
N ILE A 269 6.55 -22.02 8.72
CA ILE A 269 6.91 -20.60 8.69
C ILE A 269 6.06 -19.85 9.71
N PHE A 270 6.66 -18.99 10.52
CA PHE A 270 5.92 -18.13 11.42
C PHE A 270 5.46 -16.87 10.69
N GLY A 271 4.15 -16.65 10.64
CA GLY A 271 3.52 -15.50 10.00
C GLY A 271 3.57 -14.20 10.81
N LEU A 272 4.27 -14.19 11.95
CA LEU A 272 4.35 -13.05 12.87
C LEU A 272 2.94 -12.49 13.19
N ASP A 273 2.70 -11.22 12.90
CA ASP A 273 1.45 -10.50 13.17
C ASP A 273 0.54 -10.33 11.94
N LEU A 274 0.72 -11.20 10.92
CA LEU A 274 -0.18 -11.29 9.76
C LEU A 274 -1.62 -11.59 10.18
N THR A 275 -2.57 -10.95 9.49
CA THR A 275 -3.95 -11.42 9.47
C THR A 275 -4.07 -12.69 8.61
N ALA A 276 -5.14 -13.48 8.79
CA ALA A 276 -5.37 -14.66 7.97
C ALA A 276 -5.59 -14.30 6.49
N GLU A 277 -6.27 -13.18 6.23
CA GLU A 277 -6.52 -12.64 4.89
C GLU A 277 -5.22 -12.26 4.18
N ALA A 278 -4.33 -11.55 4.89
CA ALA A 278 -3.02 -11.17 4.37
C ALA A 278 -2.13 -12.39 4.16
N ALA A 279 -2.15 -13.37 5.07
CA ALA A 279 -1.36 -14.58 4.95
C ALA A 279 -1.77 -15.42 3.72
N LEU A 280 -3.07 -15.65 3.53
CA LEU A 280 -3.61 -16.37 2.37
C LEU A 280 -3.21 -15.69 1.06
N THR A 281 -3.47 -14.39 0.97
CA THR A 281 -3.23 -13.62 -0.27
C THR A 281 -1.74 -13.43 -0.56
N LYS A 282 -0.90 -13.23 0.47
CA LYS A 282 0.56 -13.17 0.33
C LYS A 282 1.15 -14.49 -0.15
N LEU A 283 0.74 -15.61 0.43
CA LEU A 283 1.23 -16.93 0.00
C LEU A 283 0.82 -17.22 -1.44
N SER A 284 -0.45 -16.96 -1.78
CA SER A 284 -0.97 -17.14 -3.14
C SER A 284 -0.25 -16.24 -4.14
N TYR A 285 0.05 -14.98 -3.77
CA TYR A 285 0.86 -14.06 -4.58
C TYR A 285 2.26 -14.62 -4.83
N LEU A 286 2.96 -15.07 -3.79
CA LEU A 286 4.31 -15.61 -3.93
C LEU A 286 4.34 -16.89 -4.78
N LEU A 287 3.32 -17.75 -4.64
CA LEU A 287 3.15 -18.98 -5.44
C LEU A 287 2.77 -18.70 -6.91
N ALA A 288 2.24 -17.51 -7.21
CA ALA A 288 1.92 -17.08 -8.57
C ALA A 288 3.14 -16.55 -9.33
N ILE A 289 4.26 -16.26 -8.66
CA ILE A 289 5.49 -15.78 -9.30
C ILE A 289 6.29 -16.98 -9.82
N PRO A 290 6.38 -17.22 -11.14
CA PRO A 290 6.95 -18.46 -11.68
C PRO A 290 8.46 -18.64 -11.42
N SER A 291 9.17 -17.55 -11.17
CA SER A 291 10.62 -17.55 -10.95
C SER A 291 11.02 -17.90 -9.51
N LEU A 292 10.06 -18.08 -8.60
CA LEU A 292 10.36 -18.39 -7.20
C LEU A 292 10.33 -19.89 -6.92
N SER A 293 11.42 -20.39 -6.35
CA SER A 293 11.47 -21.70 -5.72
C SER A 293 10.73 -21.70 -4.38
N THR A 294 10.32 -22.88 -3.89
CA THR A 294 9.70 -23.04 -2.57
C THR A 294 10.52 -22.39 -1.45
N ALA A 295 11.86 -22.52 -1.48
CA ALA A 295 12.74 -21.91 -0.50
C ALA A 295 12.68 -20.36 -0.53
N GLN A 296 12.60 -19.77 -1.72
CA GLN A 296 12.46 -18.32 -1.88
C GLN A 296 11.07 -17.83 -1.45
N VAL A 297 10.01 -18.59 -1.74
CA VAL A 297 8.67 -18.29 -1.22
C VAL A 297 8.68 -18.32 0.30
N SER A 298 9.25 -19.37 0.91
CA SER A 298 9.35 -19.47 2.37
C SER A 298 10.10 -18.30 2.98
N ALA A 299 11.24 -17.90 2.41
CA ALA A 299 12.02 -16.75 2.88
C ALA A 299 11.25 -15.43 2.78
N ARG A 300 10.56 -15.20 1.65
CA ARG A 300 9.76 -13.97 1.45
C ARG A 300 8.48 -13.94 2.27
N MET A 301 7.95 -15.10 2.67
CA MET A 301 6.77 -15.17 3.52
C MET A 301 7.04 -14.56 4.91
N SER A 302 8.29 -14.61 5.39
CA SER A 302 8.73 -14.01 6.66
C SER A 302 9.20 -12.55 6.55
N GLN A 303 9.12 -11.92 5.37
CA GLN A 303 9.55 -10.54 5.13
C GLN A 303 8.36 -9.66 4.77
N SER A 304 8.31 -8.43 5.26
CA SER A 304 7.27 -7.48 4.92
C SER A 304 7.43 -7.05 3.45
N LEU A 305 6.43 -7.34 2.62
CA LEU A 305 6.46 -6.97 1.19
C LEU A 305 5.73 -5.65 0.94
N ARG A 306 4.65 -5.41 1.69
CA ARG A 306 3.69 -4.32 1.52
C ARG A 306 3.21 -3.78 2.87
N GLY A 307 4.00 -3.93 3.92
CA GLY A 307 3.65 -3.46 5.26
C GLY A 307 2.60 -4.29 5.98
N GLU A 308 2.31 -5.50 5.47
CA GLU A 308 1.31 -6.45 6.00
C GLU A 308 1.73 -7.10 7.32
N MET A 309 3.03 -7.07 7.62
CA MET A 309 3.60 -7.63 8.84
C MET A 309 4.70 -6.74 9.40
N THR A 310 4.88 -6.82 10.71
CA THR A 310 5.93 -6.14 11.45
C THR A 310 7.08 -7.11 11.60
N GLU A 311 8.20 -6.84 10.93
CA GLU A 311 9.41 -7.64 11.08
C GLU A 311 9.95 -7.50 12.50
N MET A 312 10.52 -8.58 13.04
CA MET A 312 11.20 -8.52 14.33
C MET A 312 12.48 -7.69 14.19
N ALA A 313 12.39 -6.40 14.50
CA ALA A 313 13.56 -5.55 14.59
C ALA A 313 14.38 -5.93 15.83
N LEU A 314 15.69 -6.14 15.66
CA LEU A 314 16.61 -6.12 16.79
C LEU A 314 16.56 -4.71 17.41
N PRO A 315 16.64 -4.56 18.75
CA PRO A 315 16.65 -3.25 19.37
C PRO A 315 17.83 -2.44 18.83
N VAL A 316 17.54 -1.42 18.03
CA VAL A 316 18.53 -0.44 17.58
C VAL A 316 18.53 0.69 18.61
N PHE A 317 19.62 0.79 19.36
CA PHE A 317 19.82 1.93 20.27
C PHE A 317 20.19 3.13 19.41
N SER A 318 19.23 4.02 19.13
CA SER A 318 19.49 5.32 18.53
C SER A 318 19.59 6.37 19.63
N HIS A 319 20.70 7.10 19.68
CA HIS A 319 20.78 8.31 20.49
C HIS A 319 19.74 9.33 19.98
N PRO A 320 19.08 10.11 20.85
CA PRO A 320 18.22 11.20 20.41
C PRO A 320 19.05 12.13 19.52
N SER A 321 18.69 12.24 18.25
CA SER A 321 19.28 13.24 17.36
C SER A 321 19.01 14.60 17.96
N GLY A 322 20.08 15.32 18.30
CA GLY A 322 20.00 16.64 18.93
C GLY A 322 19.05 17.55 18.15
N SER A 323 18.15 18.20 18.87
CA SER A 323 17.35 19.32 18.40
C SER A 323 18.25 20.30 17.64
N LEU A 324 17.89 20.65 16.41
CA LEU A 324 18.47 21.76 15.66
C LEU A 324 18.00 23.07 16.31
N ASP A 325 18.54 23.38 17.50
CA ASP A 325 18.40 24.67 18.13
C ASP A 325 19.52 25.59 17.64
N SER A 326 19.24 26.41 16.62
CA SER A 326 19.77 27.78 16.57
C SER A 326 19.01 28.70 15.60
N VAL A 327 18.29 29.65 16.21
CA VAL A 327 18.03 31.04 15.80
C VAL A 327 17.93 31.39 14.30
N VAL A 328 16.71 31.37 13.76
CA VAL A 328 16.14 32.48 12.94
C VAL A 328 14.62 32.52 13.16
N ALA A 329 14.07 33.72 13.33
CA ALA A 329 12.66 33.97 13.60
C ALA A 329 11.71 33.53 12.45
N ARG A 330 10.53 33.00 12.84
CA ARG A 330 9.28 32.80 12.07
C ARG A 330 9.12 31.60 11.12
N LEU A 331 9.92 30.55 11.23
CA LEU A 331 9.64 29.26 10.56
C LEU A 331 9.80 28.11 11.55
N THR A 332 8.97 27.07 11.43
CA THR A 332 9.15 25.80 12.13
C THR A 332 10.49 25.15 11.71
N ALA A 333 11.03 24.25 12.54
CA ALA A 333 12.27 23.54 12.21
C ALA A 333 12.19 22.80 10.87
N SER A 334 11.01 22.25 10.53
CA SER A 334 10.74 21.58 9.26
C SER A 334 10.74 22.54 8.07
N GLU A 335 10.11 23.72 8.18
CA GLU A 335 10.13 24.74 7.13
C GLU A 335 11.54 25.29 6.89
N SER A 336 12.33 25.44 7.95
CA SER A 336 13.73 25.85 7.86
C SER A 336 14.57 24.78 7.16
N ALA A 337 14.41 23.51 7.56
CA ALA A 337 15.10 22.38 6.94
C ALA A 337 14.73 22.22 5.45
N PHE A 338 13.44 22.36 5.10
CA PHE A 338 12.98 22.32 3.71
C PHE A 338 13.55 23.48 2.87
N THR A 339 13.65 24.67 3.46
CA THR A 339 14.27 25.82 2.80
C THR A 339 15.74 25.57 2.50
N VAL A 340 16.50 25.05 3.47
CA VAL A 340 17.92 24.68 3.28
C VAL A 340 18.06 23.58 2.22
N LEU A 341 17.19 22.57 2.25
CA LEU A 341 17.13 21.53 1.24
C LEU A 341 16.89 22.13 -0.16
N GLY A 342 15.94 23.07 -0.30
CA GLY A 342 15.67 23.77 -1.55
C GLY A 342 16.88 24.54 -2.09
N TYR A 343 17.66 25.21 -1.24
CA TYR A 343 18.91 25.87 -1.63
C TYR A 343 19.98 24.87 -2.08
N ALA A 344 20.15 23.76 -1.37
CA ALA A 344 21.10 22.70 -1.75
C ALA A 344 20.74 22.10 -3.12
N ILE A 345 19.45 21.85 -3.38
CA ILE A 345 18.94 21.39 -4.68
C ILE A 345 19.26 22.40 -5.78
N ARG A 346 18.93 23.68 -5.56
CA ARG A 346 19.18 24.76 -6.53
C ARG A 346 20.66 24.91 -6.87
N ASN A 347 21.54 24.71 -5.89
CA ASN A 347 22.99 24.79 -6.07
C ASN A 347 23.61 23.51 -6.67
N GLY A 348 22.83 22.42 -6.78
CA GLY A 348 23.33 21.13 -7.27
C GLY A 348 24.20 20.37 -6.26
N ASP A 349 24.10 20.71 -4.97
CA ASP A 349 24.89 20.10 -3.90
C ASP A 349 24.28 18.76 -3.44
N VAL A 350 24.68 17.69 -4.14
CA VAL A 350 24.23 16.32 -3.85
C VAL A 350 24.56 15.88 -2.43
N ARG A 351 25.71 16.32 -1.90
CA ARG A 351 26.19 15.88 -0.59
C ARG A 351 25.31 16.44 0.51
N THR A 352 25.06 17.75 0.49
CA THR A 352 24.19 18.38 1.48
C THR A 352 22.75 17.89 1.37
N VAL A 353 22.24 17.62 0.16
CA VAL A 353 20.92 16.98 -0.01
C VAL A 353 20.86 15.63 0.70
N LYS A 354 21.85 14.76 0.50
CA LYS A 354 21.91 13.44 1.17
C LYS A 354 21.97 13.59 2.68
N GLU A 355 22.87 14.43 3.18
CA GLU A 355 23.03 14.69 4.62
C GLU A 355 21.73 15.19 5.27
N ILE A 356 20.98 16.10 4.61
CA ILE A 356 19.70 16.58 5.13
C ILE A 356 18.65 15.47 5.13
N LEU A 357 18.53 14.72 4.03
CA LEU A 357 17.53 13.66 3.89
C LEU A 357 17.85 12.43 4.76
N ASP A 358 19.11 12.19 5.09
CA ASP A 358 19.55 11.12 6.02
C ASP A 358 19.14 11.44 7.46
N ASN A 359 19.11 12.73 7.83
CA ASN A 359 18.67 13.19 9.14
C ASN A 359 17.13 13.33 9.25
N ASP A 360 16.40 13.20 8.13
CA ASP A 360 14.93 13.21 8.10
C ASP A 360 14.37 11.78 8.21
N ALA A 361 14.47 11.21 9.41
CA ALA A 361 14.10 9.83 9.70
C ALA A 361 12.63 9.50 9.39
N GLN A 362 11.75 10.50 9.33
CA GLN A 362 10.33 10.34 9.01
C GLN A 362 9.99 10.71 7.56
N HIS A 363 10.99 11.08 6.76
CA HIS A 363 10.83 11.51 5.38
C HIS A 363 9.78 12.62 5.22
N GLU A 364 9.72 13.56 6.17
CA GLU A 364 8.78 14.68 6.15
C GLU A 364 9.13 15.72 5.09
N LEU A 365 10.41 15.88 4.80
CA LEU A 365 10.89 16.85 3.81
C LEU A 365 10.54 16.43 2.38
N LEU A 366 10.27 15.15 2.13
CA LEU A 366 9.84 14.68 0.81
C LEU A 366 8.40 15.11 0.45
N LYS A 367 7.55 15.34 1.46
CA LYS A 367 6.15 15.80 1.30
C LYS A 367 6.00 17.31 1.51
N ALA A 368 6.93 17.94 2.21
CA ALA A 368 6.92 19.38 2.43
C ALA A 368 6.92 20.12 1.08
N ALA A 369 6.41 21.35 1.13
CA ALA A 369 6.28 22.18 -0.06
C ALA A 369 6.63 23.63 0.28
N ASP A 370 7.12 24.35 -0.74
CA ASP A 370 7.32 25.79 -0.63
C ASP A 370 5.98 26.56 -0.69
N TYR A 371 6.05 27.89 -0.66
CA TYR A 371 4.88 28.78 -0.75
C TYR A 371 4.08 28.64 -2.05
N ALA A 372 4.67 28.05 -3.10
CA ALA A 372 4.02 27.79 -4.38
C ALA A 372 3.48 26.34 -4.46
N GLY A 373 3.63 25.54 -3.40
CA GLY A 373 3.24 24.14 -3.35
C GLY A 373 4.23 23.19 -4.05
N ASN A 374 5.44 23.64 -4.38
CA ASN A 374 6.45 22.79 -4.98
C ASN A 374 7.07 21.87 -3.93
N THR A 375 6.95 20.56 -4.15
CA THR A 375 7.63 19.55 -3.32
C THR A 375 9.11 19.41 -3.71
N THR A 376 9.88 18.66 -2.92
CA THR A 376 11.28 18.33 -3.22
C THR A 376 11.50 17.80 -4.64
N VAL A 377 10.57 16.99 -5.16
CA VAL A 377 10.65 16.46 -6.54
C VAL A 377 10.46 17.57 -7.58
N HIS A 378 9.54 18.52 -7.36
CA HIS A 378 9.36 19.65 -8.27
C HIS A 378 10.66 20.47 -8.38
N LEU A 379 11.31 20.76 -7.24
CA LEU A 379 12.57 21.49 -7.19
C LEU A 379 13.70 20.72 -7.87
N ALA A 380 13.83 19.42 -7.60
CA ALA A 380 14.86 18.57 -8.18
C ALA A 380 14.67 18.37 -9.70
N ALA A 381 13.41 18.31 -10.17
CA ALA A 381 13.06 18.13 -11.58
C ALA A 381 13.55 19.29 -12.47
N VAL A 382 13.50 20.53 -11.96
CA VAL A 382 14.01 21.73 -12.65
C VAL A 382 15.45 22.09 -12.26
N GLY A 383 16.02 21.38 -11.29
CA GLY A 383 17.36 21.61 -10.75
C GLY A 383 18.49 21.36 -11.75
N PRO A 384 19.72 21.72 -11.39
CA PRO A 384 20.89 21.54 -12.26
C PRO A 384 21.43 20.11 -12.28
N ASN A 385 21.13 19.27 -11.29
CA ASN A 385 21.77 17.98 -11.10
C ASN A 385 20.76 16.80 -11.03
N ILE A 386 20.86 15.87 -11.98
CA ILE A 386 20.00 14.69 -12.06
C ILE A 386 20.19 13.71 -10.89
N GLU A 387 21.37 13.65 -10.29
CA GLU A 387 21.63 12.74 -9.17
C GLU A 387 20.81 13.11 -7.94
N ILE A 388 20.50 14.40 -7.76
CA ILE A 388 19.59 14.88 -6.72
C ILE A 388 18.18 14.35 -6.97
N LEU A 389 17.70 14.43 -8.21
CA LEU A 389 16.39 13.90 -8.58
C LEU A 389 16.35 12.38 -8.34
N ARG A 390 17.38 11.64 -8.78
CA ARG A 390 17.49 10.19 -8.53
C ARG A 390 17.43 9.87 -7.04
N GLU A 391 18.22 10.57 -6.23
CA GLU A 391 18.28 10.37 -4.78
C GLU A 391 16.91 10.54 -4.12
N VAL A 392 16.23 11.64 -4.45
CA VAL A 392 14.91 11.98 -3.91
C VAL A 392 13.86 10.94 -4.33
N LEU A 393 13.91 10.45 -5.58
CA LEU A 393 13.03 9.41 -6.08
C LEU A 393 13.30 8.05 -5.41
N THR A 394 14.56 7.68 -5.20
CA THR A 394 14.91 6.42 -4.51
C THR A 394 14.53 6.41 -3.03
N ARG A 395 14.28 7.58 -2.43
CA ARG A 395 13.72 7.72 -1.08
C ARG A 395 12.18 7.77 -1.07
N GLY A 396 11.54 7.57 -2.22
CA GLY A 396 10.10 7.43 -2.36
C GLY A 396 9.33 8.74 -2.43
N ALA A 397 9.94 9.81 -2.92
CA ALA A 397 9.23 11.05 -3.15
C ALA A 397 8.22 10.91 -4.31
N SER A 398 7.00 11.42 -4.13
CA SER A 398 5.92 11.27 -5.12
C SER A 398 6.16 12.12 -6.36
N VAL A 399 6.03 11.49 -7.53
CA VAL A 399 6.03 12.15 -8.85
C VAL A 399 4.65 12.61 -9.30
N HIS A 400 3.60 12.26 -8.56
CA HIS A 400 2.20 12.59 -8.89
C HIS A 400 1.67 13.79 -8.11
N SER A 401 2.45 14.35 -7.18
CA SER A 401 2.07 15.56 -6.46
C SER A 401 1.93 16.74 -7.43
N ARG A 402 0.93 17.59 -7.21
CA ARG A 402 0.73 18.83 -7.97
C ARG A 402 0.92 20.05 -7.07
N ASN A 403 1.62 21.05 -7.58
CA ASN A 403 1.78 22.34 -6.90
C ASN A 403 0.50 23.20 -6.96
N LEU A 404 0.53 24.43 -6.42
CA LEU A 404 -0.65 25.31 -6.41
C LEU A 404 -1.11 25.76 -7.80
N ALA A 405 -0.21 25.73 -8.79
CA ALA A 405 -0.52 25.98 -10.20
C ALA A 405 -0.99 24.72 -10.93
N ASN A 406 -1.28 23.64 -10.19
CA ASN A 406 -1.73 22.34 -10.70
C ASN A 406 -0.73 21.64 -11.64
N ASN A 407 0.56 21.95 -11.52
CA ASN A 407 1.61 21.38 -12.35
C ASN A 407 2.28 20.21 -11.63
N THR A 408 2.62 19.16 -12.38
CA THR A 408 3.42 18.02 -11.95
C THR A 408 4.92 18.30 -12.09
N PRO A 409 5.80 17.55 -11.38
CA PRO A 409 7.24 17.62 -11.59
C PRO A 409 7.65 17.32 -13.04
N LEU A 410 6.96 16.39 -13.71
CA LEU A 410 7.24 16.02 -15.10
C LEU A 410 6.98 17.17 -16.07
N TYR A 411 5.82 17.83 -15.95
CA TYR A 411 5.51 18.98 -16.78
C TYR A 411 6.51 20.13 -16.59
N LEU A 412 6.94 20.40 -15.35
CA LEU A 412 7.97 21.42 -15.10
C LEU A 412 9.32 21.04 -15.73
N ALA A 413 9.73 19.78 -15.68
CA ALA A 413 10.95 19.30 -16.32
C ALA A 413 10.89 19.43 -17.85
N GLU A 414 9.76 19.07 -18.48
CA GLU A 414 9.56 19.22 -19.93
C GLU A 414 9.56 20.68 -20.36
N LYS A 415 8.83 21.54 -19.64
CA LYS A 415 8.79 22.99 -19.91
C LYS A 415 10.17 23.65 -19.82
N MET A 416 11.06 23.15 -18.96
CA MET A 416 12.43 23.64 -18.80
C MET A 416 13.45 22.93 -19.71
N GLY A 417 13.02 22.01 -20.58
CA GLY A 417 13.90 21.28 -21.51
C GLY A 417 14.88 20.32 -20.82
N LYS A 418 14.54 19.79 -19.64
CA LYS A 418 15.41 18.92 -18.84
C LYS A 418 15.28 17.45 -19.26
N GLU A 419 15.67 17.10 -20.48
CA GLU A 419 15.45 15.78 -21.11
C GLU A 419 15.82 14.59 -20.21
N LYS A 420 16.98 14.63 -19.55
CA LYS A 420 17.42 13.55 -18.65
C LYS A 420 16.53 13.40 -17.41
N CYS A 421 16.05 14.52 -16.85
CA CYS A 421 15.10 14.51 -15.73
C CYS A 421 13.73 13.99 -16.17
N VAL A 422 13.29 14.38 -17.37
CA VAL A 422 12.03 13.92 -17.99
C VAL A 422 12.05 12.40 -18.15
N GLN A 423 13.13 11.84 -18.70
CA GLN A 423 13.28 10.40 -18.85
C GLN A 423 13.22 9.69 -17.48
N LEU A 424 13.99 10.16 -16.50
CA LEU A 424 14.03 9.56 -15.17
C LEU A 424 12.67 9.61 -14.46
N LEU A 425 11.91 10.70 -14.60
CA LEU A 425 10.55 10.81 -14.06
C LEU A 425 9.61 9.82 -14.75
N LYS A 426 9.68 9.68 -16.08
CA LYS A 426 8.87 8.71 -16.83
C LYS A 426 9.17 7.27 -16.40
N GLU A 427 10.43 6.93 -16.12
CA GLU A 427 10.84 5.61 -15.60
C GLU A 427 10.19 5.27 -14.24
N THR A 428 9.81 6.27 -13.44
CA THR A 428 9.05 6.09 -12.19
C THR A 428 7.53 6.03 -12.36
N GLY A 429 7.02 6.09 -13.59
CA GLY A 429 5.58 6.13 -13.89
C GLY A 429 4.96 7.53 -13.90
N ALA A 430 5.77 8.59 -13.80
CA ALA A 430 5.28 9.94 -14.00
C ALA A 430 4.72 10.10 -15.41
N HIS A 431 3.58 10.77 -15.53
CA HIS A 431 2.92 11.06 -16.80
C HIS A 431 2.36 12.47 -16.77
N LEU A 432 2.24 13.06 -17.96
CA LEU A 432 1.56 14.33 -18.13
C LEU A 432 0.05 14.10 -18.08
N TRP A 433 -0.65 15.09 -17.55
CA TRP A 433 -2.10 15.13 -17.61
C TRP A 433 -2.57 15.76 -18.91
N GLN A 434 -3.81 15.47 -19.33
CA GLN A 434 -4.36 15.99 -20.60
C GLN A 434 -4.24 17.51 -20.70
N GLU A 435 -4.44 18.23 -19.59
CA GLU A 435 -4.29 19.68 -19.55
C GLU A 435 -2.82 20.11 -19.74
N GLU A 436 -1.87 19.37 -19.18
CA GLU A 436 -0.43 19.65 -19.31
C GLU A 436 0.06 19.35 -20.73
N GLU A 437 -0.37 18.23 -21.32
CA GLU A 437 -0.09 17.85 -22.72
C GLU A 437 -0.59 18.93 -23.68
N ALA A 438 -1.86 19.35 -23.53
CA ALA A 438 -2.44 20.39 -24.37
C ALA A 438 -1.68 21.73 -24.29
N ILE A 439 -1.19 22.10 -23.10
CA ILE A 439 -0.39 23.30 -22.91
C ILE A 439 0.95 23.16 -23.63
N LEU A 440 1.67 22.05 -23.46
CA LEU A 440 2.97 21.84 -24.10
C LEU A 440 2.85 21.81 -25.64
N ASP A 441 1.83 21.12 -26.17
CA ASP A 441 1.56 21.07 -27.61
C ASP A 441 1.31 22.47 -28.19
N SER A 442 0.56 23.31 -27.48
CA SER A 442 0.32 24.71 -27.91
C SER A 442 1.59 25.56 -27.91
N VAL A 443 2.51 25.33 -26.97
CA VAL A 443 3.80 26.02 -26.89
C VAL A 443 4.73 25.55 -28.01
N HIS A 444 4.74 24.26 -28.33
CA HIS A 444 5.54 23.72 -29.44
C HIS A 444 5.01 24.15 -30.83
N ALA A 445 3.69 24.23 -31.00
CA ALA A 445 3.07 24.74 -32.22
C ALA A 445 3.37 26.24 -32.46
N SER A 446 3.38 27.06 -31.40
CA SER A 446 3.73 28.48 -31.50
C SER A 446 5.22 28.73 -31.73
N ALA A 447 6.11 27.88 -31.20
CA ALA A 447 7.55 27.93 -31.48
C ALA A 447 7.91 27.53 -32.92
N SER A 448 7.11 26.64 -33.56
CA SER A 448 7.34 26.17 -34.93
C SER A 448 6.66 27.07 -36.00
N GLY A 449 5.64 27.84 -35.64
CA GLY A 449 4.97 28.81 -36.54
C GLY A 449 5.70 30.14 -36.76
N GLY A 450 6.82 30.39 -36.07
CA GLY A 450 7.62 31.63 -36.17
C GLY A 450 8.63 31.67 -37.33
N VAL A 451 8.65 30.64 -38.20
CA VAL A 451 9.55 30.57 -39.36
C VAL A 451 8.75 30.43 -40.66
N GLN A 452 7.94 31.45 -40.98
CA GLN A 452 7.58 31.76 -42.37
C GLN A 452 7.73 33.26 -42.56
N LYS A 453 8.76 33.63 -43.33
CA LYS A 453 8.99 34.98 -43.87
C LYS A 453 8.04 35.25 -45.03
#